data_AF-A0A838PP69-F1
#
_entry.id   AF-A0A838PP69-F1
#
_cell.length_a   1.000
_cell.length_b   1.000
_cell.length_c   1.000
_cell.angle_alpha   90.00
_cell.angle_beta   90.00
_cell.angle_gamma   90.00
#
_symmetry.space_group_name_H-M   'P 1'
#
loop_
_entity.id
_entity.type
_entity.pdbx_description
1 polymer ?
#
loop_
_entity_poly.entity_id
_entity_poly.type
_entity_poly.pdbx_seq_one_letter_code
_entity_poly.pdbx_strand_id
1 'polypeptide(L)'
;MIDEVVIGDKYRLLAGGLDERGMRRWAAAEALSLGRGGTAVVARATGIAESTIRRGRRELACEERPEAGRVRRRGAGRKPLTETDPTLLDDLERLVDDSSRGDPEAPLRWTAKSLRNLATELRGQGHEISAASVAPLLRRLGYSLQANAKTREGAKHPDRDAQFAHINETVATALKQGRPVISVDTKKKELIGDFKNGGRELRPKGEPEQVRTHDFKDKALGKVNPYGVYDVAEDAGWVSVGIDSDTAQFAVASIRGWWRHLGHERYPDATSLTITADCGGSNGNRTRLWKTELLRLADEIGLAIRVCHFPPGTSKWNKIEHRLFSFISMNWRAKPLISRQVVIDLINATTTRTGLEVFARLDEHSYPKGIKVSNAELAAVNLKPNAFHPEWNYTINPSGN
;
A
#
# COMPACT_ATOMS: atom_id res chain seq x y z
N MET A 1 -42.49 49.51 -19.75
CA MET A 1 -41.69 48.80 -20.77
C MET A 1 -40.90 47.73 -20.02
N ILE A 2 -40.99 46.46 -20.38
CA ILE A 2 -40.23 45.42 -19.69
C ILE A 2 -38.77 45.55 -20.13
N ASP A 3 -37.86 45.74 -19.18
CA ASP A 3 -36.44 45.93 -19.47
C ASP A 3 -35.75 44.57 -19.67
N GLU A 4 -35.67 44.15 -20.94
CA GLU A 4 -34.99 42.92 -21.35
C GLU A 4 -33.49 42.93 -21.01
N VAL A 5 -32.88 44.12 -20.93
CA VAL A 5 -31.45 44.28 -20.62
C VAL A 5 -31.17 43.87 -19.19
N VAL A 6 -31.99 44.36 -18.24
CA VAL A 6 -31.87 44.03 -16.81
C VAL A 6 -32.03 42.52 -16.56
N ILE A 7 -32.95 41.86 -17.26
CA ILE A 7 -33.15 40.40 -17.14
C ILE A 7 -31.92 39.65 -17.66
N GLY A 8 -31.36 40.09 -18.80
CA GLY A 8 -30.16 39.52 -19.39
C GLY A 8 -28.92 39.69 -18.49
N ASP A 9 -28.76 40.86 -17.85
CA ASP A 9 -27.68 41.13 -16.91
C ASP A 9 -27.75 40.23 -15.68
N LYS A 10 -28.94 40.11 -15.06
CA LYS A 10 -29.16 39.19 -13.93
C LYS A 10 -28.83 37.75 -14.28
N TYR A 11 -29.21 37.30 -15.47
CA TYR A 11 -28.89 35.95 -15.93
C TYR A 11 -27.38 35.75 -16.09
N ARG A 12 -26.67 36.70 -16.71
CA ARG A 12 -25.21 36.63 -16.89
C ARG A 12 -24.46 36.55 -15.56
N LEU A 13 -24.92 37.28 -14.54
CA LEU A 13 -24.34 37.23 -13.20
C LEU A 13 -24.51 35.87 -12.51
N LEU A 14 -25.59 35.15 -12.80
CA LEU A 14 -25.92 33.87 -12.14
C LEU A 14 -25.55 32.63 -12.96
N ALA A 15 -25.36 32.75 -14.27
CA ALA A 15 -25.16 31.62 -15.18
C ALA A 15 -23.98 30.71 -14.81
N GLY A 16 -22.92 31.26 -14.17
CA GLY A 16 -21.75 30.48 -13.74
C GLY A 16 -21.96 29.66 -12.45
N GLY A 17 -23.04 29.90 -11.69
CA GLY A 17 -23.28 29.27 -10.39
C GLY A 17 -24.56 28.44 -10.30
N LEU A 18 -25.40 28.45 -11.34
CA LEU A 18 -26.67 27.72 -11.37
C LEU A 18 -26.53 26.37 -12.09
N ASP A 19 -27.01 25.30 -11.46
CA ASP A 19 -27.19 24.01 -12.14
C ASP A 19 -28.37 24.04 -13.14
N GLU A 20 -28.53 22.99 -13.96
CA GLU A 20 -29.58 22.88 -14.99
C GLU A 20 -31.00 23.11 -14.44
N ARG A 21 -31.23 22.83 -13.16
CA ARG A 21 -32.54 23.00 -12.51
C ARG A 21 -32.69 24.38 -11.89
N GLY A 22 -31.65 24.89 -11.24
CA GLY A 22 -31.58 26.26 -10.71
C GLY A 22 -31.82 27.28 -11.81
N MET A 23 -31.17 27.11 -12.97
CA MET A 23 -31.38 27.92 -14.16
C MET A 23 -32.85 27.92 -14.61
N ARG A 24 -33.47 26.73 -14.71
CA ARG A 24 -34.88 26.59 -15.11
C ARG A 24 -35.85 27.25 -14.16
N ARG A 25 -35.64 27.11 -12.86
CA ARG A 25 -36.52 27.69 -11.83
C ARG A 25 -36.38 29.20 -11.75
N TRP A 26 -35.15 29.72 -11.86
CA TRP A 26 -34.92 31.16 -11.91
C TRP A 26 -35.60 31.80 -13.13
N ALA A 27 -35.39 31.25 -14.33
CA ALA A 27 -36.01 31.76 -15.55
C ALA A 27 -37.55 31.67 -15.49
N ALA A 28 -38.09 30.63 -14.84
CA ALA A 28 -39.52 30.50 -14.62
C ALA A 28 -40.08 31.52 -13.61
N ALA A 29 -39.33 31.85 -12.55
CA ALA A 29 -39.72 32.87 -11.58
C ALA A 29 -39.76 34.26 -12.21
N GLU A 30 -38.75 34.62 -13.01
CA GLU A 30 -38.74 35.86 -13.79
C GLU A 30 -39.87 35.89 -14.83
N ALA A 31 -40.19 34.77 -15.46
CA ALA A 31 -41.31 34.71 -16.40
C ALA A 31 -42.69 34.83 -15.72
N LEU A 32 -42.81 34.43 -14.45
CA LEU A 32 -44.04 34.57 -13.66
C LEU A 32 -44.23 35.99 -13.14
N SER A 33 -43.17 36.66 -12.69
CA SER A 33 -43.23 38.05 -12.20
C SER A 33 -43.66 39.05 -13.28
N LEU A 34 -43.35 38.75 -14.55
CA LEU A 34 -43.71 39.58 -15.71
C LEU A 34 -45.12 39.32 -16.26
N GLY A 35 -45.83 38.28 -15.78
CA GLY A 35 -47.19 37.98 -16.22
C GLY A 35 -47.32 37.56 -17.70
N ARG A 36 -48.33 38.09 -18.39
CA ARG A 36 -48.66 37.69 -19.78
C ARG A 36 -47.54 38.09 -20.73
N GLY A 37 -46.96 37.11 -21.44
CA GLY A 37 -45.83 37.32 -22.35
C GLY A 37 -44.44 37.20 -21.72
N GLY A 38 -44.35 37.09 -20.38
CA GLY A 38 -43.08 36.99 -19.65
C GLY A 38 -42.17 35.85 -20.11
N THR A 39 -42.73 34.72 -20.54
CA THR A 39 -41.93 33.59 -21.09
C THR A 39 -41.17 33.98 -22.36
N ALA A 40 -41.78 34.73 -23.27
CA ALA A 40 -41.13 35.14 -24.51
C ALA A 40 -40.07 36.22 -24.25
N VAL A 41 -40.35 37.13 -23.32
CA VAL A 41 -39.42 38.19 -22.89
C VAL A 41 -38.17 37.60 -22.24
N VAL A 42 -38.33 36.68 -21.29
CA VAL A 42 -37.20 36.00 -20.64
C VAL A 42 -36.41 35.15 -21.65
N ALA A 43 -37.07 34.47 -22.58
CA ALA A 43 -36.39 33.71 -23.63
C ALA A 43 -35.50 34.60 -24.51
N ARG A 44 -35.99 35.77 -24.94
CA ARG A 44 -35.19 36.75 -25.70
C ARG A 44 -34.02 37.32 -24.89
N ALA A 45 -34.26 37.66 -23.63
CA ALA A 45 -33.25 38.26 -22.76
C ALA A 45 -32.11 37.29 -22.37
N THR A 46 -32.39 35.98 -22.29
CA THR A 46 -31.46 34.98 -21.72
C THR A 46 -30.96 33.95 -22.74
N GLY A 47 -31.62 33.83 -23.89
CA GLY A 47 -31.37 32.77 -24.87
C GLY A 47 -31.89 31.38 -24.45
N ILE A 48 -32.56 31.26 -23.30
CA ILE A 48 -33.14 29.99 -22.85
C ILE A 48 -34.38 29.66 -23.68
N ALA A 49 -34.46 28.42 -24.19
CA ALA A 49 -35.61 27.96 -24.95
C ALA A 49 -36.92 28.12 -24.15
N GLU A 50 -37.99 28.63 -24.79
CA GLU A 50 -39.27 28.84 -24.11
C GLU A 50 -39.86 27.54 -23.54
N SER A 51 -39.61 26.39 -24.17
CA SER A 51 -40.01 25.06 -23.67
C SER A 51 -39.39 24.75 -22.30
N THR A 52 -38.13 25.16 -22.10
CA THR A 52 -37.38 25.02 -20.86
C THR A 52 -37.95 25.93 -19.76
N ILE A 53 -38.34 27.17 -20.09
CA ILE A 53 -38.98 28.10 -19.17
C ILE A 53 -40.39 27.62 -18.78
N ARG A 54 -41.18 27.14 -19.75
CA ARG A 54 -42.51 26.53 -19.50
C ARG A 54 -42.39 25.31 -18.58
N ARG A 55 -41.36 24.48 -18.77
CA ARG A 55 -41.06 23.34 -17.89
C ARG A 55 -40.72 23.80 -16.47
N GLY A 56 -39.88 24.83 -16.32
CA GLY A 56 -39.59 25.43 -15.02
C GLY A 56 -40.84 26.00 -14.32
N ARG A 57 -41.78 26.60 -15.06
CA ARG A 57 -43.06 27.09 -14.50
C ARG A 57 -43.93 25.96 -13.96
N ARG A 58 -44.00 24.82 -14.67
CA ARG A 58 -44.68 23.61 -14.16
C ARG A 58 -43.99 23.05 -12.92
N GLU A 59 -42.66 23.09 -12.88
CA GLU A 59 -41.87 22.68 -11.71
C GLU A 59 -42.03 23.61 -10.50
N LEU A 60 -42.28 24.91 -10.70
CA LEU A 60 -42.61 25.85 -9.62
C LEU A 60 -44.05 25.68 -9.11
N ALA A 61 -44.97 25.30 -9.99
CA ALA A 61 -46.37 25.05 -9.63
C ALA A 61 -46.59 23.70 -8.92
N CYS A 62 -45.63 22.77 -9.03
CA CYS A 62 -45.72 21.44 -8.43
C CYS A 62 -44.82 21.35 -7.18
N GLU A 63 -45.36 20.87 -6.06
CA GLU A 63 -44.62 20.77 -4.78
C GLU A 63 -43.60 19.61 -4.74
N GLU A 64 -43.58 18.74 -5.75
CA GLU A 64 -42.64 17.62 -5.84
C GLU A 64 -41.18 18.10 -5.98
N ARG A 65 -40.45 18.09 -4.86
CA ARG A 65 -39.01 18.34 -4.82
C ARG A 65 -38.27 17.00 -4.95
N PRO A 66 -37.34 16.86 -5.92
CA PRO A 66 -36.28 15.85 -5.86
C PRO A 66 -35.56 15.92 -4.52
N GLU A 67 -35.12 14.75 -4.05
CA GLU A 67 -34.29 14.58 -2.85
C GLU A 67 -33.09 15.54 -2.88
N ALA A 68 -32.65 15.97 -1.69
CA ALA A 68 -31.50 16.85 -1.53
C ALA A 68 -30.27 16.30 -2.30
N GLY A 69 -29.67 17.12 -3.15
CA GLY A 69 -28.52 16.74 -3.99
C GLY A 69 -28.87 16.17 -5.38
N ARG A 70 -30.16 16.00 -5.74
CA ARG A 70 -30.57 15.56 -7.10
C ARG A 70 -31.13 16.70 -7.94
N VAL A 71 -30.55 16.85 -9.15
CA VAL A 71 -31.01 17.79 -10.18
C VAL A 71 -32.20 17.22 -10.98
N ARG A 72 -32.33 15.89 -11.07
CA ARG A 72 -33.36 15.19 -11.85
C ARG A 72 -34.23 14.27 -10.97
N ARG A 73 -35.46 13.98 -11.43
CA ARG A 73 -36.37 13.02 -10.77
C ARG A 73 -35.78 11.61 -10.80
N ARG A 74 -36.17 10.77 -9.84
CA ARG A 74 -35.84 9.34 -9.83
C ARG A 74 -36.33 8.71 -11.14
N GLY A 75 -35.44 8.02 -11.86
CA GLY A 75 -35.74 7.41 -13.16
C GLY A 75 -35.51 8.29 -14.40
N ALA A 76 -35.19 9.59 -14.25
CA ALA A 76 -34.95 10.50 -15.37
C ALA A 76 -33.49 10.49 -15.90
N GLY A 77 -32.86 9.32 -15.89
CA GLY A 77 -31.49 9.08 -16.37
C GLY A 77 -31.44 8.08 -17.51
N ARG A 78 -30.27 7.93 -18.15
CA ARG A 78 -30.04 6.85 -19.12
C ARG A 78 -30.28 5.51 -18.42
N LYS A 79 -31.13 4.66 -18.99
CA LYS A 79 -31.39 3.32 -18.46
C LYS A 79 -30.07 2.53 -18.34
N PRO A 80 -29.87 1.72 -17.28
CA PRO A 80 -28.70 0.86 -17.14
C PRO A 80 -28.51 -0.02 -18.38
N LEU A 81 -27.25 -0.30 -18.75
CA LEU A 81 -26.95 -1.15 -19.92
C LEU A 81 -27.65 -2.51 -19.84
N THR A 82 -27.80 -3.04 -18.62
CA THR A 82 -28.48 -4.32 -18.33
C THR A 82 -30.00 -4.29 -18.57
N GLU A 83 -30.61 -3.12 -18.72
CA GLU A 83 -32.03 -2.98 -19.09
C GLU A 83 -32.23 -2.75 -20.59
N THR A 84 -31.24 -2.15 -21.25
CA THR A 84 -31.27 -1.92 -22.70
C THR A 84 -30.71 -3.09 -23.51
N ASP A 85 -29.89 -3.92 -22.88
CA ASP A 85 -29.21 -5.07 -23.46
C ASP A 85 -29.37 -6.27 -22.49
N PRO A 86 -30.44 -7.08 -22.66
CA PRO A 86 -30.78 -8.12 -21.71
C PRO A 86 -29.79 -9.29 -21.67
N THR A 87 -29.14 -9.61 -22.80
CA THR A 87 -28.25 -10.79 -22.91
C THR A 87 -26.81 -10.49 -22.48
N LEU A 88 -26.46 -9.20 -22.39
CA LEU A 88 -25.13 -8.71 -21.99
C LEU A 88 -24.56 -9.34 -20.72
N LEU A 89 -25.39 -9.56 -19.70
CA LEU A 89 -24.92 -10.16 -18.44
C LEU A 89 -24.59 -11.65 -18.61
N ASP A 90 -25.43 -12.39 -19.33
CA ASP A 90 -25.27 -13.83 -19.57
C ASP A 90 -24.12 -14.10 -20.56
N ASP A 91 -23.93 -13.21 -21.54
CA ASP A 91 -22.82 -13.26 -22.50
C ASP A 91 -21.49 -12.90 -21.81
N LEU A 92 -21.49 -11.93 -20.90
CA LEU A 92 -20.32 -11.62 -20.06
C LEU A 92 -19.97 -12.78 -19.10
N GLU A 93 -20.98 -13.41 -18.49
CA GLU A 93 -20.78 -14.58 -17.63
C GLU A 93 -20.16 -15.74 -18.41
N ARG A 94 -20.70 -16.07 -19.60
CA ARG A 94 -20.11 -17.10 -20.49
C ARG A 94 -18.67 -16.81 -20.89
N LEU A 95 -18.34 -15.55 -21.22
CA LEU A 95 -16.96 -15.19 -21.58
C LEU A 95 -15.96 -15.34 -20.42
N VAL A 96 -16.44 -15.21 -19.18
CA VAL A 96 -15.66 -15.42 -17.97
C VAL A 96 -15.56 -16.90 -17.63
N ASP A 97 -16.65 -17.66 -17.80
CA ASP A 97 -16.72 -19.10 -17.54
C ASP A 97 -15.94 -19.93 -18.57
N ASP A 98 -15.99 -19.61 -19.87
CA ASP A 98 -15.18 -20.26 -20.92
C ASP A 98 -13.67 -20.06 -20.72
N SER A 99 -13.28 -19.03 -19.96
CA SER A 99 -11.89 -18.75 -19.59
C SER A 99 -11.49 -19.34 -18.24
N SER A 100 -12.45 -19.87 -17.47
CA SER A 100 -12.24 -20.46 -16.17
C SER A 100 -11.79 -21.92 -16.33
N ARG A 101 -10.53 -22.23 -16.00
CA ARG A 101 -10.13 -23.65 -15.85
C ARG A 101 -10.63 -24.13 -14.49
N GLY A 102 -11.74 -24.88 -14.48
CA GLY A 102 -12.32 -25.49 -13.28
C GLY A 102 -13.76 -25.99 -13.48
N ASP A 103 -14.20 -26.85 -12.57
CA ASP A 103 -15.55 -27.47 -12.47
C ASP A 103 -16.67 -26.39 -12.37
N PRO A 104 -17.74 -26.43 -13.18
CA PRO A 104 -18.80 -25.40 -13.22
C PRO A 104 -19.52 -25.13 -11.87
N GLU A 105 -19.48 -26.08 -10.95
CA GLU A 105 -20.10 -26.02 -9.62
C GLU A 105 -19.16 -25.45 -8.53
N ALA A 106 -17.90 -25.12 -8.85
CA ALA A 106 -16.93 -24.67 -7.85
C ALA A 106 -17.02 -23.15 -7.54
N PRO A 107 -16.94 -22.74 -6.25
CA PRO A 107 -17.10 -21.34 -5.80
C PRO A 107 -15.94 -20.38 -6.15
N LEU A 108 -14.98 -20.79 -6.99
CA LEU A 108 -13.82 -19.99 -7.38
C LEU A 108 -13.70 -19.89 -8.90
N ARG A 109 -14.45 -18.97 -9.49
CA ARG A 109 -14.38 -18.61 -10.91
C ARG A 109 -13.31 -17.53 -11.13
N TRP A 110 -12.44 -17.70 -12.12
CA TRP A 110 -11.32 -16.78 -12.37
C TRP A 110 -11.12 -16.55 -13.87
N THR A 111 -10.89 -15.29 -14.28
CA THR A 111 -10.56 -14.95 -15.67
C THR A 111 -9.19 -14.29 -15.76
N ALA A 112 -8.38 -14.73 -16.74
CA ALA A 112 -7.11 -14.10 -17.09
C ALA A 112 -7.29 -12.94 -18.11
N LYS A 113 -8.51 -12.68 -18.58
CA LYS A 113 -8.79 -11.66 -19.59
C LYS A 113 -8.89 -10.27 -18.96
N SER A 114 -8.28 -9.28 -19.60
CA SER A 114 -8.41 -7.89 -19.17
C SER A 114 -9.81 -7.34 -19.48
N LEU A 115 -10.25 -6.30 -18.75
CA LEU A 115 -11.53 -5.61 -19.01
C LEU A 115 -11.68 -5.11 -20.47
N ARG A 116 -10.55 -4.77 -21.12
CA ARG A 116 -10.54 -4.35 -22.52
C ARG A 116 -10.76 -5.51 -23.48
N ASN A 117 -10.23 -6.69 -23.16
CA ASN A 117 -10.43 -7.88 -23.99
C ASN A 117 -11.88 -8.36 -23.87
N LEU A 118 -12.43 -8.38 -22.65
CA LEU A 118 -13.85 -8.70 -22.42
C LEU A 118 -14.77 -7.73 -23.18
N ALA A 119 -14.50 -6.42 -23.15
CA ALA A 119 -15.29 -5.45 -23.92
C ALA A 119 -15.13 -5.60 -25.44
N THR A 120 -13.98 -6.06 -25.94
CA THR A 120 -13.78 -6.31 -27.38
C THR A 120 -14.53 -7.57 -27.83
N GLU A 121 -14.50 -8.63 -27.03
CA GLU A 121 -15.25 -9.87 -27.32
C GLU A 121 -16.77 -9.64 -27.25
N LEU A 122 -17.26 -8.91 -26.24
CA LEU A 122 -18.67 -8.51 -26.16
C LEU A 122 -19.10 -7.63 -27.35
N ARG A 123 -18.23 -6.71 -27.81
CA ARG A 123 -18.50 -5.95 -29.04
C ARG A 123 -18.55 -6.84 -30.28
N GLY A 124 -17.71 -7.88 -30.33
CA GLY A 124 -17.75 -8.89 -31.38
C GLY A 124 -19.05 -9.72 -31.39
N GLN A 125 -19.74 -9.82 -30.25
CA GLN A 125 -21.05 -10.46 -30.10
C GLN A 125 -22.23 -9.50 -30.32
N GLY A 126 -21.98 -8.23 -30.63
CA GLY A 126 -23.01 -7.23 -30.96
C GLY A 126 -23.36 -6.25 -29.83
N HIS A 127 -22.68 -6.31 -28.67
CA HIS A 127 -22.96 -5.42 -27.55
C HIS A 127 -22.26 -4.07 -27.65
N GLU A 128 -22.98 -2.96 -27.47
CA GLU A 128 -22.39 -1.63 -27.39
C GLU A 128 -21.86 -1.31 -25.98
N ILE A 129 -20.72 -1.91 -25.61
CA ILE A 129 -20.12 -1.77 -24.28
C ILE A 129 -18.70 -1.20 -24.30
N SER A 130 -18.39 -0.37 -23.29
CA SER A 130 -17.04 0.13 -23.03
C SER A 130 -16.34 -0.67 -21.93
N ALA A 131 -15.00 -0.71 -21.95
CA ALA A 131 -14.22 -1.36 -20.89
C ALA A 131 -14.50 -0.83 -19.47
N ALA A 132 -14.91 0.44 -19.34
CA ALA A 132 -15.30 1.03 -18.06
C ALA A 132 -16.65 0.49 -17.54
N SER A 133 -17.54 0.08 -18.46
CA SER A 133 -18.84 -0.50 -18.14
C SER A 133 -18.74 -1.98 -17.72
N VAL A 134 -17.67 -2.69 -18.09
CA VAL A 134 -17.47 -4.11 -17.74
C VAL A 134 -17.19 -4.31 -16.25
N ALA A 135 -16.40 -3.43 -15.62
CA ALA A 135 -16.02 -3.63 -14.21
C ALA A 135 -17.21 -3.59 -13.22
N PRO A 136 -18.18 -2.65 -13.35
CA PRO A 136 -19.41 -2.69 -12.56
C PRO A 136 -20.26 -3.95 -12.80
N LEU A 137 -20.31 -4.46 -14.03
CA LEU A 137 -21.05 -5.69 -14.37
C LEU A 137 -20.41 -6.92 -13.74
N LEU A 138 -19.09 -7.04 -13.81
CA LEU A 138 -18.34 -8.10 -13.12
C LEU A 138 -18.57 -8.08 -11.59
N ARG A 139 -18.61 -6.88 -10.98
CA ARG A 139 -18.95 -6.75 -9.54
C ARG A 139 -20.36 -7.22 -9.23
N ARG A 140 -21.32 -6.97 -10.13
CA ARG A 140 -22.71 -7.44 -10.00
C ARG A 140 -22.80 -8.96 -10.10
N LEU A 141 -21.94 -9.58 -10.90
CA LEU A 141 -21.77 -11.04 -10.99
C LEU A 141 -20.90 -11.63 -9.85
N GLY A 142 -20.54 -10.83 -8.82
CA GLY A 142 -19.77 -11.29 -7.66
C GLY A 142 -18.25 -11.32 -7.84
N TYR A 143 -17.72 -10.91 -9.00
CA TYR A 143 -16.28 -10.86 -9.24
C TYR A 143 -15.65 -9.60 -8.64
N SER A 144 -14.47 -9.76 -8.07
CA SER A 144 -13.66 -8.65 -7.55
C SER A 144 -12.18 -8.86 -7.91
N LEU A 145 -11.43 -7.75 -7.95
CA LEU A 145 -9.98 -7.82 -8.14
C LEU A 145 -9.36 -8.41 -6.87
N GLN A 146 -8.93 -9.65 -6.96
CA GLN A 146 -8.23 -10.36 -5.89
C GLN A 146 -6.73 -10.28 -6.14
N ALA A 147 -5.95 -9.90 -5.12
CA ALA A 147 -4.51 -10.10 -5.10
C ALA A 147 -4.20 -11.45 -4.44
N ASN A 148 -3.09 -12.09 -4.82
CA ASN A 148 -2.65 -13.32 -4.17
C ASN A 148 -2.41 -13.07 -2.68
N ALA A 149 -3.28 -13.61 -1.82
CA ALA A 149 -3.10 -13.60 -0.38
C ALA A 149 -2.27 -14.82 0.02
N LYS A 150 -1.14 -14.60 0.70
CA LYS A 150 -0.34 -15.69 1.29
C LYS A 150 -1.03 -16.21 2.56
N THR A 151 -2.12 -16.96 2.41
CA THR A 151 -2.92 -17.50 3.53
C THR A 151 -2.58 -18.95 3.89
N ARG A 152 -1.83 -19.64 3.03
CA ARG A 152 -1.33 -21.00 3.29
C ARG A 152 0.01 -20.92 4.03
N GLU A 153 -0.02 -20.53 5.30
CA GLU A 153 1.09 -20.77 6.23
C GLU A 153 1.01 -22.24 6.69
N GLY A 154 2.18 -22.88 6.87
CA GLY A 154 2.27 -24.27 7.34
C GLY A 154 1.54 -24.50 8.67
N ALA A 155 1.29 -25.78 8.97
CA ALA A 155 0.48 -26.26 10.10
C ALA A 155 0.49 -25.32 11.33
N LYS A 156 -0.72 -24.94 11.81
CA LYS A 156 -0.91 -24.13 13.02
C LYS A 156 0.02 -24.65 14.13
N HIS A 157 1.11 -23.93 14.41
CA HIS A 157 1.99 -24.30 15.52
C HIS A 157 1.18 -24.15 16.81
N PRO A 158 1.07 -25.20 17.65
CA PRO A 158 0.21 -25.18 18.84
C PRO A 158 0.55 -24.01 19.78
N ASP A 159 1.84 -23.67 19.90
CA ASP A 159 2.31 -22.60 20.79
C ASP A 159 2.40 -21.21 20.16
N ARG A 160 1.85 -21.02 18.94
CA ARG A 160 1.97 -19.75 18.22
C ARG A 160 1.45 -18.57 19.06
N ASP A 161 0.25 -18.70 19.61
CA ASP A 161 -0.41 -17.61 20.33
C ASP A 161 0.30 -17.33 21.67
N ALA A 162 0.83 -18.37 22.33
CA ALA A 162 1.65 -18.24 23.54
C ALA A 162 2.99 -17.53 23.27
N GLN A 163 3.64 -17.83 22.14
CA GLN A 163 4.85 -17.11 21.71
C GLN A 163 4.57 -15.64 21.40
N PHE A 164 3.43 -15.30 20.78
CA PHE A 164 3.04 -13.90 20.59
C PHE A 164 2.80 -13.17 21.91
N ALA A 165 2.13 -13.83 22.88
CA ALA A 165 1.93 -13.26 24.21
C ALA A 165 3.27 -12.98 24.90
N HIS A 166 4.21 -13.94 24.84
CA HIS A 166 5.55 -13.79 25.43
C HIS A 166 6.35 -12.64 24.80
N ILE A 167 6.32 -12.52 23.47
CA ILE A 167 6.97 -11.41 22.74
C ILE A 167 6.37 -10.08 23.19
N ASN A 168 5.04 -9.98 23.22
CA ASN A 168 4.35 -8.74 23.62
C ASN A 168 4.68 -8.34 25.06
N GLU A 169 4.68 -9.28 26.00
CA GLU A 169 5.04 -9.02 27.40
C GLU A 169 6.50 -8.57 27.54
N THR A 170 7.41 -9.24 26.84
CA THR A 170 8.84 -8.89 26.83
C THR A 170 9.07 -7.49 26.27
N VAL A 171 8.45 -7.18 25.14
CA VAL A 171 8.51 -5.85 24.51
C VAL A 171 7.90 -4.79 25.41
N ALA A 172 6.71 -5.01 25.95
CA ALA A 172 6.05 -4.04 26.83
C ALA A 172 6.88 -3.76 28.10
N THR A 173 7.51 -4.79 28.67
CA THR A 173 8.39 -4.65 29.84
C THR A 173 9.62 -3.83 29.51
N ALA A 174 10.28 -4.10 28.37
CA ALA A 174 11.46 -3.35 27.94
C ALA A 174 11.12 -1.87 27.67
N LEU A 175 10.02 -1.59 26.96
CA LEU A 175 9.56 -0.23 26.70
C LEU A 175 9.24 0.53 27.99
N LYS A 176 8.56 -0.13 28.95
CA LYS A 176 8.27 0.47 30.26
C LYS A 176 9.53 0.81 31.06
N GLN A 177 10.62 0.07 30.84
CA GLN A 177 11.93 0.30 31.46
C GLN A 177 12.79 1.31 30.69
N GLY A 178 12.28 1.93 29.61
CA GLY A 178 13.06 2.84 28.77
C GLY A 178 14.18 2.14 28.00
N ARG A 179 14.08 0.81 27.82
CA ARG A 179 15.09 0.02 27.11
C ARG A 179 14.73 -0.08 25.64
N PRO A 180 15.73 -0.03 24.74
CA PRO A 180 15.48 -0.10 23.30
C PRO A 180 14.85 -1.44 22.91
N VAL A 181 13.84 -1.36 22.03
CA VAL A 181 13.22 -2.51 21.37
C VAL A 181 13.26 -2.31 19.88
N ILE A 182 13.95 -3.22 19.18
CA ILE A 182 14.05 -3.21 17.73
C ILE A 182 13.43 -4.45 17.10
N SER A 183 12.80 -4.25 15.96
CA SER A 183 12.27 -5.29 15.09
C SER A 183 13.13 -5.33 13.82
N VAL A 184 13.69 -6.50 13.49
CA VAL A 184 14.69 -6.64 12.43
C VAL A 184 14.27 -7.67 11.40
N ASP A 185 14.52 -7.36 10.13
CA ASP A 185 14.33 -8.30 9.03
C ASP A 185 15.10 -7.86 7.76
N THR A 186 15.33 -8.80 6.84
CA THR A 186 15.88 -8.51 5.52
C THR A 186 14.77 -8.38 4.49
N LYS A 187 14.69 -7.24 3.81
CA LYS A 187 13.79 -7.08 2.67
C LYS A 187 14.25 -7.94 1.50
N LYS A 188 13.30 -8.41 0.68
CA LYS A 188 13.60 -9.08 -0.59
C LYS A 188 14.65 -8.29 -1.39
N LYS A 189 15.60 -9.02 -1.97
CA LYS A 189 16.66 -8.47 -2.83
C LYS A 189 16.07 -7.73 -4.02
N GLU A 190 16.48 -6.49 -4.22
CA GLU A 190 16.04 -5.67 -5.35
C GLU A 190 17.12 -5.60 -6.42
N LEU A 191 16.68 -5.53 -7.68
CA LEU A 191 17.55 -5.32 -8.83
C LEU A 191 17.75 -3.83 -9.04
N ILE A 192 19.00 -3.39 -9.21
CA ILE A 192 19.32 -2.00 -9.55
C ILE A 192 19.42 -1.86 -11.06
N GLY A 193 18.67 -0.92 -11.59
CA GLY A 193 18.57 -0.59 -13.01
C GLY A 193 17.19 -0.04 -13.36
N ASP A 194 17.00 0.28 -14.63
CA ASP A 194 15.73 0.78 -15.19
C ASP A 194 14.70 -0.37 -15.30
N PHE A 195 14.42 -1.08 -14.21
CA PHE A 195 13.46 -2.18 -14.19
C PHE A 195 12.06 -1.68 -13.87
N LYS A 196 11.07 -2.40 -14.40
CA LYS A 196 9.67 -2.09 -14.17
C LYS A 196 9.26 -2.45 -12.74
N ASN A 197 9.18 -1.44 -11.88
CA ASN A 197 8.56 -1.57 -10.57
C ASN A 197 7.03 -1.45 -10.66
N GLY A 198 6.32 -2.32 -9.94
CA GLY A 198 4.86 -2.36 -9.95
C GLY A 198 4.25 -1.09 -9.36
N GLY A 199 3.40 -0.39 -10.12
CA GLY A 199 2.73 0.82 -9.68
C GLY A 199 2.34 1.74 -10.84
N ARG A 200 1.73 2.88 -10.53
CA ARG A 200 1.55 4.02 -11.45
C ARG A 200 1.80 5.31 -10.68
N GLU A 201 2.57 6.22 -11.27
CA GLU A 201 2.83 7.57 -10.75
C GLU A 201 2.24 8.61 -11.72
N LEU A 202 1.81 9.75 -11.18
CA LEU A 202 1.30 10.86 -11.99
C LEU A 202 2.48 11.56 -12.67
N ARG A 203 2.48 11.58 -14.00
CA ARG A 203 3.46 12.26 -14.85
C ARG A 203 2.75 13.09 -15.92
N PRO A 204 3.41 14.11 -16.50
CA PRO A 204 2.88 14.84 -17.65
C PRO A 204 2.42 13.87 -18.76
N LYS A 205 1.30 14.21 -19.39
CA LYS A 205 0.65 13.34 -20.39
C LYS A 205 1.60 13.12 -21.56
N GLY A 206 1.94 11.87 -21.84
CA GLY A 206 2.81 11.48 -22.96
C GLY A 206 4.27 11.21 -22.58
N GLU A 207 4.63 11.38 -21.31
CA GLU A 207 6.01 11.20 -20.82
C GLU A 207 6.13 10.04 -19.80
N PRO A 208 5.85 8.79 -20.19
CA PRO A 208 6.11 7.65 -19.31
C PRO A 208 7.61 7.47 -19.13
N GLU A 209 8.01 7.07 -17.92
CA GLU A 209 9.39 6.66 -17.68
C GLU A 209 9.70 5.40 -18.48
N GLN A 210 10.74 5.46 -19.30
CA GLN A 210 11.16 4.31 -20.10
C GLN A 210 11.97 3.37 -19.20
N VAL A 211 11.50 2.12 -19.09
CA VAL A 211 12.16 1.04 -18.34
C VAL A 211 12.46 -0.11 -19.28
N ARG A 212 13.55 -0.84 -19.03
CA ARG A 212 13.98 -2.00 -19.82
C ARG A 212 12.90 -3.08 -19.77
N THR A 213 12.61 -3.67 -20.93
CA THR A 213 11.63 -4.77 -21.09
C THR A 213 12.10 -6.09 -20.48
N HIS A 214 13.40 -6.24 -20.23
CA HIS A 214 14.00 -7.48 -19.74
C HIS A 214 14.80 -7.26 -18.44
N ASP A 215 14.59 -8.15 -17.46
CA ASP A 215 15.26 -8.19 -16.15
C ASP A 215 16.73 -8.71 -16.24
N PHE A 216 17.49 -8.30 -17.26
CA PHE A 216 18.90 -8.66 -17.33
C PHE A 216 19.69 -7.85 -16.32
N LYS A 217 20.27 -8.53 -15.32
CA LYS A 217 21.15 -7.95 -14.31
C LYS A 217 22.21 -7.08 -14.99
N ASP A 218 22.22 -5.80 -14.67
CA ASP A 218 23.33 -4.95 -15.05
C ASP A 218 24.57 -5.40 -14.26
N LYS A 219 25.61 -5.86 -14.97
CA LYS A 219 26.82 -6.44 -14.35
C LYS A 219 27.57 -5.41 -13.49
N ALA A 220 27.38 -4.11 -13.73
CA ALA A 220 28.04 -3.03 -12.99
C ALA A 220 27.25 -2.58 -11.74
N LEU A 221 25.92 -2.53 -11.81
CA LEU A 221 25.08 -2.02 -10.71
C LEU A 221 24.68 -3.12 -9.70
N GLY A 222 24.48 -4.35 -10.18
CA GLY A 222 24.27 -5.53 -9.34
C GLY A 222 22.89 -5.59 -8.67
N LYS A 223 22.86 -6.00 -7.41
CA LYS A 223 21.66 -6.09 -6.56
C LYS A 223 21.92 -5.42 -5.23
N VAL A 224 20.86 -5.01 -4.56
CA VAL A 224 20.93 -4.57 -3.17
C VAL A 224 20.05 -5.43 -2.28
N ASN A 225 20.54 -5.65 -1.06
CA ASN A 225 19.83 -6.32 0.02
C ASN A 225 19.58 -5.26 1.11
N PRO A 226 18.38 -4.67 1.18
CA PRO A 226 18.03 -3.77 2.27
C PRO A 226 17.79 -4.59 3.54
N TYR A 227 18.59 -4.36 4.58
CA TYR A 227 18.35 -4.90 5.92
C TYR A 227 17.79 -3.80 6.80
N GLY A 228 16.61 -4.03 7.38
CA GLY A 228 15.90 -3.04 8.16
C GLY A 228 15.99 -3.32 9.66
N VAL A 229 16.05 -2.23 10.43
CA VAL A 229 15.95 -2.18 11.88
C VAL A 229 14.89 -1.14 12.21
N TYR A 230 13.77 -1.57 12.76
CA TYR A 230 12.67 -0.69 13.18
C TYR A 230 12.67 -0.54 14.69
N ASP A 231 12.88 0.67 15.17
CA ASP A 231 12.75 1.06 16.56
C ASP A 231 11.27 1.23 16.91
N VAL A 232 10.80 0.40 17.84
CA VAL A 232 9.38 0.33 18.22
C VAL A 232 8.97 1.51 19.10
N ALA A 233 9.89 2.09 19.89
CA ALA A 233 9.56 3.17 20.81
C ALA A 233 9.45 4.52 20.07
N GLU A 234 10.40 4.76 19.16
CA GLU A 234 10.57 6.04 18.48
C GLU A 234 9.83 6.12 17.13
N ASP A 235 9.12 5.05 16.72
CA ASP A 235 8.54 4.90 15.37
C ASP A 235 9.57 5.28 14.28
N ALA A 236 10.80 4.76 14.38
CA ALA A 236 11.90 5.13 13.48
C ALA A 236 12.54 3.90 12.82
N GLY A 237 12.92 4.01 11.55
CA GLY A 237 13.58 2.96 10.79
C GLY A 237 15.03 3.29 10.46
N TRP A 238 15.91 2.31 10.58
CA TRP A 238 17.25 2.31 9.98
C TRP A 238 17.32 1.21 8.93
N VAL A 239 17.85 1.51 7.75
CA VAL A 239 18.01 0.55 6.66
C VAL A 239 19.44 0.58 6.14
N SER A 240 20.16 -0.52 6.34
CA SER A 240 21.43 -0.74 5.68
C SER A 240 21.20 -1.32 4.29
N VAL A 241 21.67 -0.63 3.27
CA VAL A 241 21.57 -1.07 1.87
C VAL A 241 22.86 -1.81 1.51
N GLY A 242 22.85 -3.14 1.67
CA GLY A 242 24.02 -3.98 1.42
C GLY A 242 24.18 -4.33 -0.06
N ILE A 243 25.41 -4.28 -0.56
CA ILE A 243 25.75 -4.61 -1.96
C ILE A 243 26.22 -6.07 -2.16
N ASP A 244 26.53 -6.76 -1.07
CA ASP A 244 26.99 -8.14 -1.08
C ASP A 244 25.89 -9.11 -0.59
N SER A 245 26.24 -10.02 0.30
CA SER A 245 25.47 -11.20 0.62
C SER A 245 24.74 -10.98 1.93
N ASP A 246 23.45 -11.30 1.93
CA ASP A 246 22.65 -11.36 3.15
C ASP A 246 23.17 -12.49 4.07
N THR A 247 24.04 -12.12 5.00
CA THR A 247 24.69 -12.99 5.99
C THR A 247 24.38 -12.51 7.40
N ALA A 248 24.59 -13.36 8.41
CA ALA A 248 24.42 -12.96 9.80
C ALA A 248 25.33 -11.78 10.20
N GLN A 249 26.51 -11.68 9.60
CA GLN A 249 27.42 -10.54 9.81
C GLN A 249 26.82 -9.23 9.31
N PHE A 250 26.17 -9.26 8.14
CA PHE A 250 25.48 -8.09 7.58
C PHE A 250 24.28 -7.69 8.45
N ALA A 251 23.50 -8.65 8.94
CA ALA A 251 22.39 -8.40 9.86
C ALA A 251 22.87 -7.69 11.15
N VAL A 252 23.92 -8.22 11.79
CA VAL A 252 24.50 -7.61 13.00
C VAL A 252 25.17 -6.26 12.71
N ALA A 253 25.83 -6.11 11.56
CA ALA A 253 26.39 -4.82 11.13
C ALA A 253 25.31 -3.76 10.93
N SER A 254 24.12 -4.15 10.48
CA SER A 254 22.97 -3.26 10.35
C SER A 254 22.44 -2.80 11.71
N ILE A 255 22.37 -3.71 12.69
CA ILE A 255 22.03 -3.35 14.08
C ILE A 255 23.09 -2.45 14.70
N ARG A 256 24.38 -2.72 14.45
CA ARG A 256 25.49 -1.86 14.87
C ARG A 256 25.38 -0.46 14.27
N GLY A 257 25.03 -0.35 12.99
CA GLY A 257 24.79 0.92 12.31
C GLY A 257 23.66 1.72 12.97
N TRP A 258 22.52 1.06 13.21
CA TRP A 258 21.42 1.66 13.96
C TRP A 258 21.84 2.15 15.35
N TRP A 259 22.56 1.32 16.13
CA TRP A 259 23.01 1.71 17.46
C TRP A 259 23.94 2.92 17.43
N ARG A 260 24.94 2.93 16.55
CA ARG A 260 25.91 4.04 16.44
C ARG A 260 25.28 5.35 15.99
N HIS A 261 24.27 5.30 15.13
CA HIS A 261 23.70 6.51 14.52
C HIS A 261 22.42 7.02 15.18
N LEU A 262 21.66 6.14 15.82
CA LEU A 262 20.36 6.49 16.40
C LEU A 262 20.28 6.00 17.85
N GLY A 263 20.56 4.71 18.09
CA GLY A 263 20.29 4.06 19.37
C GLY A 263 21.09 4.63 20.55
N HIS A 264 22.39 4.87 20.38
CA HIS A 264 23.27 5.28 21.47
C HIS A 264 22.88 6.64 22.07
N GLU A 265 22.52 7.62 21.24
CA GLU A 265 22.08 8.94 21.71
C GLU A 265 20.67 8.90 22.31
N ARG A 266 19.79 8.04 21.78
CA ARG A 266 18.40 7.91 22.25
C ARG A 266 18.27 7.12 23.54
N TYR A 267 19.19 6.19 23.80
CA TYR A 267 19.14 5.29 24.94
C TYR A 267 20.47 5.26 25.72
N PRO A 268 20.91 6.40 26.30
CA PRO A 268 22.21 6.49 26.96
C PRO A 268 22.33 5.59 28.20
N ASP A 269 21.24 5.38 28.92
CA ASP A 269 21.20 4.57 30.15
C ASP A 269 20.73 3.12 29.91
N ALA A 270 20.67 2.69 28.64
CA ALA A 270 20.27 1.33 28.34
C ALA A 270 21.24 0.32 28.94
N THR A 271 20.69 -0.74 29.51
CA THR A 271 21.44 -1.89 30.04
C THR A 271 21.18 -3.17 29.25
N SER A 272 20.16 -3.14 28.39
CA SER A 272 19.81 -4.26 27.53
C SER A 272 19.07 -3.80 26.28
N LEU A 273 19.26 -4.53 25.19
CA LEU A 273 18.57 -4.35 23.90
C LEU A 273 17.64 -5.54 23.65
N THR A 274 16.37 -5.29 23.33
CA THR A 274 15.44 -6.36 22.91
C THR A 274 15.30 -6.37 21.40
N ILE A 275 15.48 -7.53 20.78
CA ILE A 275 15.40 -7.75 19.33
C ILE A 275 14.29 -8.76 19.04
N THR A 276 13.32 -8.36 18.22
CA THR A 276 12.35 -9.30 17.63
C THR A 276 12.73 -9.60 16.19
N ALA A 277 12.89 -10.89 15.86
CA ALA A 277 13.37 -11.33 14.55
C ALA A 277 12.60 -12.55 14.04
N ASP A 278 12.70 -12.81 12.74
CA ASP A 278 12.13 -14.03 12.17
C ASP A 278 13.04 -15.25 12.43
N CYS A 279 12.49 -16.46 12.25
CA CYS A 279 13.27 -17.71 12.36
C CYS A 279 14.09 -18.05 11.09
N GLY A 280 13.97 -17.26 10.01
CA GLY A 280 14.58 -17.56 8.71
C GLY A 280 15.79 -16.69 8.38
N GLY A 281 16.53 -17.04 7.32
CA GLY A 281 17.55 -16.15 6.75
C GLY A 281 18.79 -15.93 7.61
N SER A 282 19.38 -14.74 7.50
CA SER A 282 20.63 -14.33 8.14
C SER A 282 20.53 -14.19 9.67
N ASN A 283 19.34 -13.85 10.17
CA ASN A 283 18.99 -13.71 11.58
C ASN A 283 18.24 -14.94 12.14
N GLY A 284 18.27 -16.08 11.45
CA GLY A 284 17.57 -17.28 11.89
C GLY A 284 18.07 -17.85 13.22
N ASN A 285 17.16 -18.42 14.01
CA ASN A 285 17.44 -18.92 15.36
C ASN A 285 18.48 -20.06 15.43
N ARG A 286 18.59 -20.86 14.36
CA ARG A 286 19.56 -21.96 14.22
C ARG A 286 20.92 -21.49 13.73
N THR A 287 21.05 -20.24 13.29
CA THR A 287 22.28 -19.72 12.69
C THR A 287 23.31 -19.47 13.79
N ARG A 288 24.39 -20.26 13.79
CA ARG A 288 25.46 -20.14 14.79
C ARG A 288 26.21 -18.81 14.66
N LEU A 289 26.44 -18.37 13.43
CA LEU A 289 27.10 -17.11 13.12
C LEU A 289 26.33 -15.90 13.66
N TRP A 290 25.00 -15.97 13.65
CA TRP A 290 24.15 -14.93 14.25
C TRP A 290 24.43 -14.78 15.73
N LYS A 291 24.49 -15.89 16.47
CA LYS A 291 24.76 -15.87 17.93
C LYS A 291 26.16 -15.35 18.26
N THR A 292 27.18 -15.76 17.49
CA THR A 292 28.56 -15.29 17.73
C THR A 292 28.75 -13.82 17.37
N GLU A 293 28.11 -13.33 16.30
CA GLU A 293 28.19 -11.92 15.93
C GLU A 293 27.39 -11.04 16.89
N LEU A 294 26.26 -11.53 17.41
CA LEU A 294 25.53 -10.84 18.48
C LEU A 294 26.35 -10.74 19.77
N LEU A 295 27.15 -11.74 20.12
CA LEU A 295 28.08 -11.62 21.26
C LEU A 295 29.09 -10.50 21.04
N ARG A 296 29.73 -10.46 19.86
CA ARG A 296 30.68 -9.38 19.53
C ARG A 296 30.02 -8.02 19.59
N LEU A 297 28.78 -7.91 19.13
CA LEU A 297 28.00 -6.68 19.24
C LEU A 297 27.70 -6.35 20.72
N ALA A 298 27.25 -7.31 21.52
CA ALA A 298 26.99 -7.13 22.94
C ALA A 298 28.23 -6.65 23.70
N ASP A 299 29.41 -7.21 23.39
CA ASP A 299 30.71 -6.79 23.92
C ASP A 299 31.08 -5.37 23.49
N GLU A 300 30.81 -5.01 22.23
CA GLU A 300 31.10 -3.67 21.69
C GLU A 300 30.22 -2.58 22.31
N ILE A 301 28.93 -2.85 22.49
CA ILE A 301 27.96 -1.85 22.97
C ILE A 301 27.73 -1.91 24.49
N GLY A 302 28.26 -2.93 25.17
CA GLY A 302 28.09 -3.14 26.61
C GLY A 302 26.67 -3.50 27.05
N LEU A 303 25.79 -3.92 26.14
CA LEU A 303 24.38 -4.24 26.43
C LEU A 303 24.12 -5.74 26.40
N ALA A 304 23.30 -6.22 27.33
CA ALA A 304 22.70 -7.55 27.20
C ALA A 304 21.68 -7.57 26.05
N ILE A 305 21.86 -8.46 25.07
CA ILE A 305 20.97 -8.55 23.91
C ILE A 305 19.98 -9.70 24.12
N ARG A 306 18.70 -9.35 24.30
CA ARG A 306 17.60 -10.32 24.36
C ARG A 306 16.99 -10.49 22.97
N VAL A 307 16.97 -11.71 22.47
CA VAL A 307 16.38 -12.04 21.17
C VAL A 307 15.13 -12.87 21.37
N CYS A 308 14.05 -12.50 20.69
CA CYS A 308 12.80 -13.26 20.63
C CYS A 308 12.45 -13.51 19.16
N HIS A 309 12.40 -14.78 18.77
CA HIS A 309 12.05 -15.16 17.41
C HIS A 309 10.54 -15.40 17.25
N PHE A 310 10.00 -14.95 16.12
CA PHE A 310 8.65 -15.31 15.69
C PHE A 310 8.60 -16.77 15.21
N PRO A 311 7.53 -17.53 15.49
CA PRO A 311 7.39 -18.90 15.02
C PRO A 311 7.54 -19.03 13.49
N PRO A 312 8.00 -20.18 12.96
CA PRO A 312 8.10 -20.39 11.53
C PRO A 312 6.78 -20.11 10.79
N GLY A 313 6.88 -19.42 9.66
CA GLY A 313 5.71 -19.04 8.87
C GLY A 313 4.90 -17.88 9.45
N THR A 314 5.42 -17.14 10.43
CA THR A 314 4.71 -15.97 11.00
C THR A 314 5.39 -14.63 10.70
N SER A 315 6.25 -14.58 9.68
CA SER A 315 7.03 -13.39 9.29
C SER A 315 6.19 -12.13 9.07
N LYS A 316 4.95 -12.27 8.57
CA LYS A 316 4.03 -11.13 8.41
C LYS A 316 3.74 -10.39 9.72
N TRP A 317 3.82 -11.07 10.86
CA TRP A 317 3.50 -10.48 12.16
C TRP A 317 4.66 -9.71 12.77
N ASN A 318 5.85 -9.77 12.15
CA ASN A 318 6.98 -8.96 12.54
C ASN A 318 6.66 -7.48 12.23
N LYS A 319 6.86 -6.60 13.22
CA LYS A 319 6.38 -5.20 13.14
C LYS A 319 7.01 -4.45 11.97
N ILE A 320 8.28 -4.72 11.69
CA ILE A 320 9.03 -4.13 10.59
C ILE A 320 8.35 -4.33 9.22
N GLU A 321 7.65 -5.43 8.98
CA GLU A 321 7.00 -5.68 7.68
C GLU A 321 5.86 -4.70 7.41
N HIS A 322 5.09 -4.38 8.45
CA HIS A 322 3.96 -3.49 8.33
C HIS A 322 4.32 -2.03 8.59
N ARG A 323 5.30 -1.77 9.47
CA ARG A 323 5.67 -0.42 9.90
C ARG A 323 6.79 0.21 9.09
N LEU A 324 7.67 -0.57 8.48
CA LEU A 324 8.79 -0.06 7.71
C LEU A 324 8.70 -0.49 6.24
N PHE A 325 8.75 -1.80 5.97
CA PHE A 325 8.88 -2.30 4.60
C PHE A 325 7.64 -2.09 3.73
N SER A 326 6.44 -2.09 4.31
CA SER A 326 5.20 -1.73 3.61
C SER A 326 5.27 -0.31 3.05
N PHE A 327 5.72 0.66 3.86
CA PHE A 327 5.82 2.06 3.45
C PHE A 327 6.95 2.30 2.46
N ILE A 328 8.10 1.67 2.64
CA ILE A 328 9.18 1.68 1.65
C ILE A 328 8.69 1.11 0.31
N SER A 329 8.00 -0.02 0.34
CA SER A 329 7.41 -0.61 -0.87
C SER A 329 6.37 0.30 -1.52
N MET A 330 5.59 1.06 -0.75
CA MET A 330 4.66 2.05 -1.30
C MET A 330 5.38 3.23 -1.96
N ASN A 331 6.47 3.71 -1.36
CA ASN A 331 7.25 4.83 -1.89
C ASN A 331 8.03 4.46 -3.16
N TRP A 332 8.38 3.18 -3.31
CA TRP A 332 9.07 2.65 -4.50
C TRP A 332 8.14 2.36 -5.68
N ARG A 333 6.81 2.43 -5.51
CA ARG A 333 5.86 2.08 -6.57
C ARG A 333 6.07 2.96 -7.80
N ALA A 334 6.17 2.32 -8.96
CA ALA A 334 6.37 2.94 -10.27
C ALA A 334 7.71 3.66 -10.49
N LYS A 335 8.60 3.71 -9.50
CA LYS A 335 9.91 4.38 -9.64
C LYS A 335 11.00 3.37 -10.00
N PRO A 336 11.76 3.58 -11.07
CA PRO A 336 12.90 2.73 -11.39
C PRO A 336 14.02 2.96 -10.37
N LEU A 337 14.62 1.86 -9.88
CA LEU A 337 15.76 1.92 -8.94
C LEU A 337 17.06 2.04 -9.73
N ILE A 338 17.25 3.19 -10.39
CA ILE A 338 18.31 3.42 -11.39
C ILE A 338 19.72 3.43 -10.80
N SER A 339 19.87 3.71 -9.50
CA SER A 339 21.16 3.71 -8.81
C SER A 339 20.99 3.36 -7.33
N ARG A 340 22.10 2.98 -6.67
CA ARG A 340 22.15 2.75 -5.22
C ARG A 340 21.75 3.99 -4.43
N GLN A 341 22.16 5.18 -4.90
CA GLN A 341 21.79 6.44 -4.30
C GLN A 341 20.29 6.68 -4.37
N VAL A 342 19.65 6.40 -5.53
CA VAL A 342 18.19 6.52 -5.66
C VAL A 342 17.45 5.57 -4.72
N VAL A 343 17.96 4.35 -4.51
CA VAL A 343 17.39 3.44 -3.50
C VAL A 343 17.44 4.08 -2.11
N ILE A 344 18.59 4.62 -1.73
CA ILE A 344 18.80 5.28 -0.42
C ILE A 344 17.88 6.49 -0.28
N ASP A 345 17.83 7.36 -1.28
CA ASP A 345 17.01 8.58 -1.27
C ASP A 345 15.52 8.25 -1.17
N LEU A 346 15.06 7.21 -1.89
CA LEU A 346 13.68 6.76 -1.81
C LEU A 346 13.33 6.12 -0.46
N ILE A 347 14.26 5.41 0.16
CA ILE A 347 14.06 4.90 1.52
C ILE A 347 14.00 6.08 2.50
N ASN A 348 14.97 7.00 2.44
CA ASN A 348 15.04 8.20 3.29
C ASN A 348 13.79 9.08 3.18
N ALA A 349 13.23 9.20 1.98
CA ALA A 349 12.00 9.96 1.74
C ALA A 349 10.73 9.28 2.28
N THR A 350 10.83 8.06 2.84
CA THR A 350 9.68 7.34 3.36
C THR A 350 9.25 7.96 4.69
N THR A 351 8.10 8.62 4.68
CA THR A 351 7.47 9.20 5.87
C THR A 351 6.01 8.80 5.95
N THR A 352 5.44 8.80 7.16
CA THR A 352 4.01 8.51 7.38
C THR A 352 3.33 9.64 8.13
N ARG A 353 2.00 9.66 8.10
CA ARG A 353 1.20 10.60 8.92
C ARG A 353 1.40 10.41 10.43
N THR A 354 1.91 9.25 10.86
CA THR A 354 2.20 8.97 12.27
C THR A 354 3.56 9.48 12.71
N GLY A 355 4.38 10.00 11.79
CA GLY A 355 5.71 10.52 12.08
C GLY A 355 6.86 9.54 11.85
N LEU A 356 6.64 8.43 11.13
CA LEU A 356 7.72 7.49 10.81
C LEU A 356 8.86 8.21 10.09
N GLU A 357 10.05 8.16 10.67
CA GLU A 357 11.29 8.61 10.05
C GLU A 357 12.13 7.41 9.65
N VAL A 358 12.65 7.41 8.43
CA VAL A 358 13.50 6.32 7.95
C VAL A 358 14.85 6.87 7.50
N PHE A 359 15.91 6.25 8.02
CA PHE A 359 17.29 6.54 7.65
C PHE A 359 17.86 5.36 6.89
N ALA A 360 18.47 5.61 5.74
CA ALA A 360 19.09 4.62 4.90
C ALA A 360 20.54 4.99 4.61
N ARG A 361 21.41 3.99 4.67
CA ARG A 361 22.83 4.16 4.36
C ARG A 361 23.35 2.99 3.53
N LEU A 362 24.26 3.30 2.61
CA LEU A 362 24.98 2.27 1.87
C LEU A 362 25.92 1.51 2.80
N ASP A 363 25.91 0.18 2.69
CA ASP A 363 26.91 -0.67 3.31
C ASP A 363 27.78 -1.28 2.20
N GLU A 364 29.02 -0.81 2.12
CA GLU A 364 30.02 -1.23 1.13
C GLU A 364 30.93 -2.37 1.63
N HIS A 365 30.71 -2.85 2.85
CA HIS A 365 31.50 -3.95 3.39
C HIS A 365 31.21 -5.27 2.66
N SER A 366 32.24 -6.13 2.64
CA SER A 366 32.16 -7.47 2.07
C SER A 366 31.83 -8.50 3.15
N TYR A 367 30.88 -9.39 2.84
CA TYR A 367 30.32 -10.37 3.77
C TYR A 367 30.37 -11.77 3.15
N PRO A 368 31.50 -12.49 3.29
CA PRO A 368 31.68 -13.77 2.63
C PRO A 368 30.69 -14.82 3.16
N LYS A 369 30.17 -15.63 2.24
CA LYS A 369 29.27 -16.74 2.58
C LYS A 369 30.06 -17.95 3.07
N GLY A 370 29.37 -18.81 3.83
CA GLY A 370 29.89 -20.13 4.20
C GLY A 370 30.86 -20.12 5.38
N ILE A 371 30.91 -19.03 6.14
CA ILE A 371 31.66 -18.98 7.41
C ILE A 371 31.10 -20.06 8.34
N LYS A 372 31.99 -20.96 8.77
CA LYS A 372 31.67 -22.02 9.72
C LYS A 372 32.09 -21.58 11.12
N VAL A 373 31.15 -21.68 12.05
CA VAL A 373 31.41 -21.44 13.47
C VAL A 373 31.69 -22.79 14.13
N SER A 374 32.84 -22.90 14.79
CA SER A 374 33.27 -24.08 15.54
C SER A 374 32.46 -24.25 16.84
N ASN A 375 32.49 -25.45 17.41
CA ASN A 375 31.85 -25.73 18.71
C ASN A 375 32.44 -24.92 19.86
N ALA A 376 33.76 -24.67 19.83
CA ALA A 376 34.43 -23.83 20.81
C ALA A 376 33.92 -22.38 20.75
N GLU A 377 33.83 -21.79 19.55
CA GLU A 377 33.33 -20.42 19.38
C GLU A 377 31.87 -20.27 19.80
N LEU A 378 31.02 -21.27 19.53
CA LEU A 378 29.63 -21.23 19.97
C LEU A 378 29.50 -21.42 21.50
N ALA A 379 30.34 -22.26 22.10
CA ALA A 379 30.35 -22.47 23.56
C ALA A 379 30.88 -21.24 24.32
N ALA A 380 31.73 -20.42 23.69
CA ALA A 380 32.18 -19.15 24.22
C ALA A 380 31.09 -18.07 24.23
N VAL A 381 29.98 -18.26 23.51
CA VAL A 381 28.84 -17.34 23.57
C VAL A 381 28.19 -17.43 24.94
N ASN A 382 28.20 -16.34 25.70
CA ASN A 382 27.48 -16.18 26.97
C ASN A 382 25.95 -16.10 26.74
N LEU A 383 25.40 -17.20 26.22
CA LEU A 383 23.99 -17.35 25.87
C LEU A 383 23.22 -17.97 27.03
N LYS A 384 22.30 -17.20 27.59
CA LYS A 384 21.32 -17.64 28.57
C LYS A 384 19.98 -17.95 27.86
N PRO A 385 19.60 -19.22 27.71
CA PRO A 385 18.31 -19.58 27.14
C PRO A 385 17.15 -19.13 28.05
N ASN A 386 16.02 -18.77 27.46
CA ASN A 386 14.78 -18.53 28.21
C ASN A 386 14.15 -19.86 28.64
N ALA A 387 13.41 -19.85 29.76
CA ALA A 387 12.63 -21.01 30.20
C ALA A 387 11.51 -21.37 29.20
N PHE A 388 10.96 -20.37 28.50
CA PHE A 388 9.92 -20.54 27.50
C PHE A 388 10.51 -20.51 26.09
N HIS A 389 10.42 -21.62 25.35
CA HIS A 389 11.02 -21.84 24.02
C HIS A 389 12.48 -21.35 23.92
N PRO A 390 13.44 -22.04 24.57
CA PRO A 390 14.86 -21.66 24.55
C PRO A 390 15.47 -21.59 23.14
N GLU A 391 14.87 -22.28 22.18
CA GLU A 391 15.22 -22.25 20.76
C GLU A 391 14.83 -20.94 20.07
N TRP A 392 13.87 -20.19 20.61
CA TRP A 392 13.37 -18.92 20.05
C TRP A 392 13.70 -17.72 20.93
N ASN A 393 13.85 -17.93 22.23
CA ASN A 393 14.02 -16.86 23.20
C ASN A 393 15.30 -17.09 23.98
N TYR A 394 16.25 -16.16 23.87
CA TYR A 394 17.53 -16.23 24.57
C TYR A 394 18.08 -14.83 24.82
N THR A 395 18.97 -14.71 25.80
CA THR A 395 19.73 -13.49 26.09
C THR A 395 21.21 -13.78 25.90
N ILE A 396 21.91 -12.92 25.18
CA ILE A 396 23.36 -12.95 25.06
C ILE A 396 23.89 -11.81 25.92
N ASN A 397 24.68 -12.16 26.94
CA ASN A 397 25.32 -11.17 27.80
C ASN A 397 26.72 -10.85 27.25
N PRO A 398 27.23 -9.63 27.50
CA PRO A 398 28.63 -9.33 27.26
C PRO A 398 29.54 -10.28 28.05
N SER A 399 30.68 -10.62 27.48
CA SER A 399 31.73 -11.45 28.06
C SER A 399 32.45 -10.78 29.23
N GLY A 400 32.40 -9.44 29.30
CA GLY A 400 33.08 -8.63 30.32
C GLY A 400 32.24 -8.22 31.53
N ASN A 401 31.00 -8.74 31.66
CA ASN A 401 30.07 -8.41 32.75
C ASN A 401 29.97 -9.50 33.82
#